data_AF-A0A3P7LN63-F1
#
_entry.id   AF-A0A3P7LN63-F1
#
_cell.length_a   1.000
_cell.length_b   1.000
_cell.length_c   1.000
_cell.angle_alpha   90.00
_cell.angle_beta   90.00
_cell.angle_gamma   90.00
#
_symmetry.space_group_name_H-M   'P 1'
#
loop_
_entity.id
_entity.type
_entity.pdbx_description
1 polymer ?
#
loop_
_entity_poly.entity_id
_entity_poly.type
_entity_poly.pdbx_seq_one_letter_code
_entity_poly.pdbx_strand_id
1 'polypeptide(L)'
;MCKIKDGCFITDPCSPLRAHFCTPRSTPEVAMRRMVIKKCNDLREDTERRPTSSVVDELIGEMAAETFDELSDAGKQVMVEKLTKLTENASKTLTRVFQWNMQKAQSPVAVSLGEEV
;
A
#
# COMPACT_ATOMS: atom_id res chain seq x y z
N MET A 1 28.63 -6.11 21.96
CA MET A 1 27.25 -6.38 21.47
C MET A 1 26.32 -5.33 22.05
N CYS A 2 25.58 -4.63 21.21
CA CYS A 2 24.61 -3.62 21.66
C CYS A 2 23.34 -4.31 22.21
N LYS A 3 22.86 -3.90 23.39
CA LYS A 3 21.64 -4.46 24.00
C LYS A 3 20.49 -3.44 23.90
N ILE A 4 19.29 -3.92 23.58
CA ILE A 4 18.08 -3.11 23.42
C ILE A 4 17.06 -3.54 24.46
N LYS A 5 16.41 -2.58 25.12
CA LYS A 5 15.29 -2.80 26.04
C LYS A 5 14.26 -1.68 25.81
N ASP A 6 12.99 -2.05 25.70
CA ASP A 6 11.87 -1.11 25.51
C ASP A 6 12.09 -0.13 24.33
N GLY A 7 12.73 -0.60 23.26
CA GLY A 7 13.03 0.20 22.06
C GLY A 7 14.19 1.19 22.20
N CYS A 8 14.92 1.20 23.32
CA CYS A 8 16.07 2.08 23.56
C CYS A 8 17.37 1.29 23.68
N PHE A 9 18.49 1.94 23.31
CA PHE A 9 19.82 1.39 23.53
C PHE A 9 20.21 1.55 25.01
N ILE A 10 20.37 0.42 25.71
CA ILE A 10 20.74 0.43 27.14
C ILE A 10 22.25 0.36 27.38
N THR A 11 23.03 0.12 26.32
CA THR A 11 24.49 -0.05 26.40
C THR A 11 25.27 1.06 25.69
N ASP A 12 24.60 2.09 25.15
CA ASP A 12 25.26 3.25 24.56
C ASP A 12 25.38 4.38 25.61
N PRO A 13 26.59 4.59 26.20
CA PRO A 13 26.78 5.61 27.23
C PRO A 13 26.62 7.05 26.70
N CYS A 14 26.63 7.25 25.39
CA CYS A 14 26.44 8.56 24.77
C CYS A 14 24.97 8.86 24.38
N SER A 15 24.07 7.87 24.48
CA SER A 15 22.67 8.03 24.06
C SER A 15 21.72 6.95 24.63
N PRO A 16 21.55 6.88 25.97
CA PRO A 16 20.70 5.88 26.62
C PRO A 16 19.19 6.03 26.31
N LEU A 17 18.78 7.18 25.76
CA LEU A 17 17.39 7.53 25.43
C LEU A 17 17.14 7.61 23.92
N ARG A 18 18.14 7.31 23.08
CA ARG A 18 17.93 7.31 21.64
C ARG A 18 17.10 6.09 21.28
N ALA A 19 15.85 6.33 20.87
CA ALA A 19 14.98 5.31 20.32
C ALA A 19 15.71 4.60 19.16
N HIS A 20 15.89 3.29 19.31
CA HIS A 20 16.38 2.45 18.24
C HIS A 20 15.29 2.36 17.16
N PHE A 21 15.66 2.44 15.88
CA PHE A 21 14.71 2.38 14.76
C PHE A 21 13.90 1.06 14.65
N CYS A 22 14.10 0.12 15.59
CA CYS A 22 13.30 -1.09 15.73
C CYS A 22 12.06 -0.93 16.63
N THR A 23 11.83 0.21 17.29
CA THR A 23 10.47 0.50 17.76
C THR A 23 9.60 0.65 16.51
N PRO A 24 8.53 -0.15 16.33
CA PRO A 24 7.60 0.14 15.26
C PRO A 24 7.08 1.55 15.51
N ARG A 25 7.44 2.51 14.64
CA ARG A 25 6.68 3.75 14.51
C ARG A 25 5.29 3.31 14.05
N SER A 26 4.39 2.97 14.98
CA SER A 26 2.98 2.69 14.70
C SER A 26 2.27 4.01 14.42
N THR A 27 2.75 4.75 13.42
CA THR A 27 1.90 5.76 12.81
C THR A 27 0.79 5.02 12.07
N PRO A 28 -0.43 5.57 12.05
CA PRO A 28 -1.54 5.00 11.28
C PRO A 28 -1.12 4.62 9.86
N GLU A 29 -0.36 5.49 9.20
CA GLU A 29 0.06 5.29 7.82
C GLU A 29 1.03 4.11 7.61
N VAL A 30 1.98 3.89 8.52
CA VAL A 30 2.92 2.75 8.44
C VAL A 30 2.16 1.45 8.65
N ALA A 31 1.20 1.44 9.56
CA ALA A 31 0.42 0.27 9.90
C ALA A 31 -0.55 -0.12 8.76
N MET A 32 -1.25 0.88 8.19
CA MET A 32 -2.04 0.73 6.97
C MET A 32 -1.21 0.16 5.80
N ARG A 33 0.00 0.68 5.57
CA ARG A 33 0.89 0.17 4.51
C ARG A 33 1.25 -1.30 4.70
N ARG A 34 1.57 -1.71 5.94
CA ARG A 34 1.90 -3.10 6.25
C ARG A 34 0.72 -4.04 5.98
N MET A 35 -0.49 -3.65 6.34
CA MET A 35 -1.70 -4.43 6.02
C MET A 35 -1.89 -4.60 4.52
N VAL A 36 -1.83 -3.50 3.76
CA VAL A 36 -2.00 -3.55 2.30
C VAL A 36 -0.96 -4.50 1.70
N ILE A 37 0.30 -4.40 2.09
CA ILE A 37 1.37 -5.30 1.60
C ILE A 37 1.08 -6.75 1.97
N LYS A 38 0.70 -7.03 3.22
CA LYS A 38 0.35 -8.38 3.67
C LYS A 38 -0.78 -8.97 2.81
N LYS A 39 -1.88 -8.23 2.66
CA LYS A 39 -3.03 -8.66 1.85
C LYS A 39 -2.66 -8.87 0.39
N CYS A 40 -1.82 -8.01 -0.19
CA CYS A 40 -1.31 -8.21 -1.54
C CYS A 40 -0.44 -9.47 -1.67
N ASN A 41 0.34 -9.83 -0.64
CA ASN A 41 1.10 -11.07 -0.64
C ASN A 41 0.16 -12.29 -0.53
N ASP A 42 -0.81 -12.24 0.39
CA ASP A 42 -1.81 -13.31 0.55
C ASP A 42 -2.56 -13.55 -0.77
N LEU A 43 -2.92 -12.48 -1.49
CA LEU A 43 -3.58 -12.57 -2.80
C LEU A 43 -2.71 -13.12 -3.93
N ARG A 44 -1.38 -13.04 -3.84
CA ARG A 44 -0.50 -13.67 -4.85
C ARG A 44 -0.57 -15.19 -4.77
N GLU A 45 -0.88 -15.70 -3.60
CA GLU A 45 -1.03 -17.13 -3.32
C GLU A 45 -2.49 -17.59 -3.47
N ASP A 46 -3.44 -16.65 -3.59
CA ASP A 46 -4.87 -16.91 -3.72
C ASP A 46 -5.25 -17.33 -5.15
N THR A 47 -5.74 -18.57 -5.28
CA THR A 47 -6.20 -19.12 -6.56
C THR A 47 -7.66 -18.79 -6.89
N GLU A 48 -8.44 -18.28 -5.93
CA GLU A 48 -9.88 -18.07 -6.08
C GLU A 48 -10.25 -16.81 -6.88
N ARG A 49 -9.26 -16.01 -7.30
CA ARG A 49 -9.42 -14.79 -8.15
C ARG A 49 -10.56 -13.89 -7.66
N ARG A 50 -10.58 -13.61 -6.35
CA ARG A 50 -11.60 -12.77 -5.74
C ARG A 50 -11.61 -11.36 -6.36
N PRO A 51 -12.79 -10.72 -6.47
CA PRO A 51 -12.86 -9.33 -6.93
C PRO A 51 -12.08 -8.39 -6.01
N THR A 52 -11.36 -7.43 -6.61
CA THR A 52 -10.60 -6.42 -5.86
C THR A 52 -11.45 -5.65 -4.85
N SER A 53 -12.75 -5.43 -5.15
CA SER A 53 -13.68 -4.77 -4.22
C SER A 53 -13.85 -5.54 -2.91
N SER A 54 -14.00 -6.86 -2.97
CA SER A 54 -14.13 -7.71 -1.77
C SER A 54 -12.91 -7.60 -0.86
N VAL A 55 -11.71 -7.58 -1.46
CA VAL A 55 -10.45 -7.47 -0.72
C VAL A 55 -10.32 -6.10 -0.07
N VAL A 56 -10.77 -5.04 -0.76
CA VAL A 56 -10.75 -3.68 -0.22
C VAL A 56 -11.73 -3.56 0.95
N ASP A 57 -12.92 -4.14 0.85
CA ASP A 57 -13.90 -4.15 1.94
C ASP A 57 -13.36 -4.89 3.17
N GLU A 58 -12.69 -6.03 2.98
CA GLU A 58 -11.99 -6.76 4.05
C GLU A 58 -10.91 -5.88 4.71
N LEU A 59 -10.08 -5.20 3.93
CA LEU A 59 -9.05 -4.29 4.45
C LEU A 59 -9.64 -3.13 5.26
N ILE A 60 -10.75 -2.55 4.80
CA ILE A 60 -11.47 -1.49 5.52
C ILE A 60 -12.03 -2.02 6.84
N GLY A 61 -12.64 -3.22 6.82
CA GLY A 61 -13.12 -3.90 8.02
C GLY A 61 -12.02 -4.21 9.03
N GLU A 62 -10.88 -4.73 8.57
CA GLU A 62 -9.71 -5.02 9.41
C GLU A 62 -9.10 -3.74 10.02
N MET A 63 -9.16 -2.59 9.33
CA MET A 63 -8.74 -1.30 9.88
C MET A 63 -9.69 -0.74 10.94
N ALA A 64 -10.97 -1.11 10.87
CA ALA A 64 -11.96 -0.76 11.88
C ALA A 64 -11.89 -1.68 13.12
N ALA A 65 -11.22 -2.84 13.00
CA ALA A 65 -11.07 -3.83 14.06
C ALA A 65 -9.95 -3.50 15.08
N GLU A 66 -9.93 -4.26 16.18
CA GLU A 66 -9.10 -4.09 17.39
C GLU A 66 -7.58 -4.01 17.14
N THR A 67 -7.10 -4.38 15.95
CA THR A 67 -5.68 -4.27 15.54
C THR A 67 -5.13 -2.85 15.63
N PHE A 68 -6.00 -1.84 15.71
CA PHE A 68 -5.66 -0.42 15.78
C PHE A 68 -6.20 0.30 17.01
N ASP A 69 -6.50 -0.39 18.11
CA ASP A 69 -7.07 0.27 19.31
C ASP A 69 -6.16 1.32 19.96
N GLU A 70 -4.86 1.28 19.65
CA GLU A 70 -3.92 2.34 20.02
C GLU A 70 -4.17 3.66 19.25
N LEU A 71 -4.90 3.61 18.13
CA LEU A 71 -5.28 4.76 17.33
C LEU A 71 -6.66 5.26 17.75
N SER A 72 -6.79 6.59 17.90
CA SER A 72 -8.09 7.21 18.07
C SER A 72 -9.01 6.93 16.88
N ASP A 73 -10.32 7.00 17.10
CA ASP A 73 -11.32 6.84 16.03
C ASP A 73 -11.08 7.82 14.86
N ALA A 74 -10.61 9.04 15.16
CA ALA A 74 -10.20 10.00 14.14
C ALA A 74 -8.99 9.51 13.32
N GLY A 75 -8.01 8.86 13.97
CA GLY A 75 -6.87 8.26 13.28
C GLY A 75 -7.29 7.08 12.40
N LYS A 76 -8.20 6.23 12.89
CA LYS A 76 -8.80 5.13 12.12
C LYS A 76 -9.55 5.66 10.88
N GLN A 77 -10.38 6.70 11.06
CA GLN A 77 -11.11 7.33 9.97
C GLN A 77 -10.20 7.89 8.86
N VAL A 78 -9.10 8.56 9.24
CA VAL A 78 -8.12 9.09 8.27
C VAL A 78 -7.45 7.97 7.46
N MET A 79 -7.19 6.81 8.07
CA MET A 79 -6.65 5.66 7.33
C MET A 79 -7.66 5.09 6.34
N VAL A 80 -8.93 4.92 6.76
CA VAL A 80 -10.01 4.46 5.89
C VAL A 80 -10.17 5.39 4.69
N GLU A 81 -10.23 6.71 4.92
CA GLU A 81 -10.34 7.70 3.84
C GLU A 81 -9.13 7.64 2.88
N LYS A 82 -7.91 7.53 3.42
CA LYS A 82 -6.69 7.38 2.62
C LYS A 82 -6.73 6.11 1.77
N LEU A 83 -7.16 4.98 2.33
CA LEU A 83 -7.24 3.72 1.60
C LEU A 83 -8.27 3.81 0.47
N THR A 84 -9.48 4.31 0.74
CA THR A 84 -10.52 4.49 -0.28
C THR A 84 -10.02 5.35 -1.44
N LYS A 85 -9.38 6.49 -1.12
CA LYS A 85 -8.82 7.39 -2.13
C LYS A 85 -7.72 6.75 -2.97
N LEU A 86 -6.84 5.96 -2.35
CA LEU A 86 -5.79 5.22 -3.07
C LEU A 86 -6.41 4.23 -4.05
N THR A 87 -7.43 3.47 -3.63
CA THR A 87 -8.14 2.49 -4.46
C THR A 87 -8.83 3.16 -5.66
N GLU A 88 -9.54 4.27 -5.43
CA GLU A 88 -10.18 5.01 -6.53
C GLU A 88 -9.16 5.53 -7.55
N ASN A 89 -8.05 6.12 -7.07
CA ASN A 89 -7.02 6.67 -7.94
C ASN A 89 -6.31 5.57 -8.74
N ALA A 90 -6.06 4.41 -8.13
CA ALA A 90 -5.49 3.25 -8.82
C ALA A 90 -6.44 2.76 -9.93
N SER A 91 -7.74 2.63 -9.62
CA SER A 91 -8.76 2.22 -10.59
C SER A 91 -8.86 3.18 -11.79
N LYS A 92 -8.91 4.50 -11.53
CA LYS A 92 -8.90 5.54 -12.58
C LYS A 92 -7.65 5.46 -13.44
N THR A 93 -6.48 5.28 -12.82
CA THR A 93 -5.20 5.15 -13.53
C THR A 93 -5.19 3.94 -14.45
N LEU A 94 -5.59 2.77 -13.94
CA LEU A 94 -5.66 1.53 -14.72
C LEU A 94 -6.61 1.68 -15.92
N THR A 95 -7.79 2.26 -15.68
CA THR A 95 -8.79 2.52 -16.73
C THR A 95 -8.21 3.37 -17.86
N ARG A 96 -7.51 4.47 -17.51
CA ARG A 96 -6.86 5.34 -18.48
C ARG A 96 -5.78 4.60 -19.29
N VAL A 97 -4.96 3.77 -18.64
CA VAL A 97 -3.92 2.98 -19.32
C VAL A 97 -4.54 1.98 -20.31
N PHE A 98 -5.61 1.29 -19.92
CA PHE A 98 -6.32 0.38 -20.83
C PHE A 98 -6.89 1.13 -22.05
N GLN A 99 -7.57 2.25 -21.81
CA GLN A 99 -8.12 3.09 -22.89
C GLN A 99 -7.02 3.56 -23.85
N TRP A 100 -5.91 4.05 -23.32
CA TRP A 100 -4.76 4.49 -24.11
C TRP A 100 -4.18 3.35 -24.97
N ASN A 101 -4.01 2.16 -24.39
CA ASN A 101 -3.50 1.00 -25.12
C ASN A 101 -4.47 0.54 -26.21
N MET A 102 -5.77 0.55 -25.94
CA MET A 102 -6.79 0.25 -26.96
C MET A 102 -6.76 1.24 -28.12
N GLN A 103 -6.66 2.55 -27.83
CA GLN A 103 -6.55 3.59 -28.86
C GLN A 103 -5.29 3.42 -29.70
N LYS A 104 -4.15 3.12 -29.08
CA LYS A 104 -2.90 2.82 -29.80
C LYS A 104 -3.02 1.58 -30.69
N ALA A 105 -3.65 0.52 -30.22
CA ALA A 105 -3.85 -0.70 -31.00
C ALA A 105 -4.79 -0.49 -32.21
N GLN A 106 -5.70 0.49 -32.12
CA GLN A 106 -6.61 0.87 -33.21
C GLN A 106 -6.02 1.94 -34.15
N SER A 107 -4.88 2.54 -33.80
CA SER A 107 -4.18 3.48 -34.68
C SER A 107 -3.44 2.68 -35.76
N PRO A 108 -3.80 2.81 -37.05
CA PRO A 108 -3.06 2.15 -38.12
C PRO A 108 -1.66 2.77 -38.14
N VAL A 109 -0.63 1.96 -37.90
CA VAL A 109 0.74 2.35 -38.20
C VAL A 109 0.78 2.62 -39.70
N ALA A 110 0.78 3.89 -40.09
CA ALA A 110 1.08 4.29 -41.45
C ALA A 110 2.55 3.90 -41.70
N VAL A 111 2.73 2.70 -42.25
CA VAL A 111 4.00 2.29 -42.85
C VAL A 111 4.18 3.14 -44.09
N SER A 112 4.83 4.29 -43.95
CA SER A 112 5.43 4.98 -45.08
C SER A 112 6.62 4.13 -45.53
N LEU A 113 6.36 3.22 -46.47
CA LEU A 113 7.37 2.66 -47.35
C LEU A 113 7.95 3.82 -48.15
N GLY A 114 9.02 4.42 -47.62
CA GLY A 114 9.87 5.33 -48.37
C GLY A 114 10.59 4.52 -49.44
N GLU A 115 10.18 4.76 -50.68
CA GLU A 115 10.71 4.17 -51.91
C GLU A 115 12.23 4.31 -52.00
N GLU A 116 12.90 3.20 -52.33
CA GLU A 116 14.20 3.22 -53.00
C GLU A 116 14.00 3.81 -54.40
N VAL A 117 14.65 4.94 -54.72
CA VAL A 117 15.36 5.21 -55.99
C VAL A 117 16.46 6.25 -55.74
#